data_AF-R7Y4L2-F1
#
_entry.id   AF-R7Y4L2-F1
#
_cell.length_a   1.000
_cell.length_b   1.000
_cell.length_c   1.000
_cell.angle_alpha   90.00
_cell.angle_beta   90.00
_cell.angle_gamma   90.00
#
_symmetry.space_group_name_H-M   'P 1'
#
loop_
_entity.id
_entity.type
_entity.pdbx_description
1 polymer ?
#
loop_
_entity_poly.entity_id
_entity_poly.type
_entity_poly.pdbx_seq_one_letter_code
_entity_poly.pdbx_strand_id
1 'polypeptide(L)'
;MTPARARALLDDPSVALPRPGEGRTLDRFAALIRACSDDISTGRLVEAHADADAILAEICGGGTAPGEFWGVWAAEPRGTRVDARPGAQGWELSGVKEWCSGATSCTHALVTAHTEAGNRLFAVDLGRPGVSADSSGWANTGMRDTDTGTVTFDAVPADAIGEPGDYLDRPGFWHGGIGVAACWFGGARKVAAPLYRAGSRTDDPLLRMHVGAVDALLASGWAHLQTAAREIDADPTGPSTRLAFAVRWSVEQIATAVIDRVGRALGPGPLAADPDHAQAVADLVVYIRQSHADRDLAVLGGLTGGRIPGPGPEPS
;
A
#
# COMPACT_ATOMS: atom_id res chain seq x y z
N MET A 1 11.94 -15.72 -0.27
CA MET A 1 13.06 -14.74 -0.24
C MET A 1 12.55 -13.34 0.09
N THR A 2 11.44 -12.91 -0.51
CA THR A 2 10.82 -11.58 -0.31
C THR A 2 10.44 -11.26 1.14
N PRO A 3 9.76 -12.13 1.93
CA PRO A 3 9.49 -11.82 3.34
C PRO A 3 10.76 -11.64 4.19
N ALA A 4 11.80 -12.43 3.93
CA ALA A 4 13.08 -12.29 4.62
C ALA A 4 13.76 -10.95 4.28
N ARG A 5 13.68 -10.51 3.01
CA ARG A 5 14.16 -9.18 2.60
C ARG A 5 13.38 -8.05 3.24
N ALA A 6 12.05 -8.18 3.34
CA ALA A 6 11.21 -7.20 4.02
C ALA A 6 11.59 -7.07 5.50
N ARG A 7 11.76 -8.18 6.21
CA ARG A 7 12.21 -8.18 7.62
C ARG A 7 13.60 -7.55 7.75
N ALA A 8 14.54 -7.89 6.88
CA ALA A 8 15.87 -7.29 6.90
C ALA A 8 15.85 -5.76 6.71
N LEU A 9 14.94 -5.23 5.89
CA LEU A 9 14.76 -3.77 5.74
C LEU A 9 14.12 -3.13 6.97
N LEU A 10 13.19 -3.82 7.64
CA LEU A 10 12.55 -3.33 8.86
C LEU A 10 13.52 -3.34 10.06
N ASP A 11 14.42 -4.31 10.10
CA ASP A 11 15.46 -4.43 11.13
C ASP A 11 16.66 -3.49 10.89
N ASP A 12 16.77 -2.88 9.71
CA ASP A 12 17.86 -1.97 9.36
C ASP A 12 17.57 -0.54 9.90
N PRO A 13 18.32 -0.05 10.90
CA PRO A 13 18.08 1.26 11.50
C PRO A 13 18.35 2.43 10.53
N SER A 14 19.00 2.19 9.39
CA SER A 14 19.18 3.21 8.35
C SER A 14 17.94 3.43 7.48
N VAL A 15 16.98 2.49 7.51
CA VAL A 15 15.72 2.59 6.80
C VAL A 15 14.71 3.34 7.67
N ALA A 16 14.65 4.65 7.49
CA ALA A 16 13.69 5.49 8.21
C ALA A 16 12.24 5.26 7.72
N LEU A 17 11.41 4.66 8.56
CA LEU A 17 9.96 4.52 8.37
C LEU A 17 9.19 5.21 9.50
N PRO A 18 9.33 6.55 9.68
CA PRO A 18 8.59 7.27 10.72
C PRO A 18 7.09 7.13 10.49
N ARG A 19 6.31 7.33 11.56
CA ARG A 19 4.86 7.39 11.47
C ARG A 19 4.45 8.66 10.69
N PRO A 20 3.41 8.58 9.84
CA PRO A 20 2.94 9.76 9.13
C PRO A 20 2.40 10.82 10.10
N GLY A 21 2.52 12.09 9.75
CA GLY A 21 2.05 13.22 10.57
C GLY A 21 2.99 13.67 11.68
N GLU A 22 4.18 13.07 11.81
CA GLU A 22 5.17 13.42 12.86
C GLU A 22 6.29 14.36 12.35
N GLY A 23 6.09 15.05 11.22
CA GLY A 23 7.07 15.99 10.66
C GLY A 23 8.11 15.35 9.74
N ARG A 24 8.00 14.04 9.48
CA ARG A 24 8.91 13.26 8.63
C ARG A 24 8.18 12.35 7.65
N THR A 25 6.95 12.70 7.25
CA THR A 25 6.14 11.88 6.34
C THR A 25 6.85 11.67 4.98
N LEU A 26 7.61 12.65 4.51
CA LEU A 26 8.35 12.52 3.26
C LEU A 26 9.46 11.45 3.34
N ASP A 27 10.12 11.29 4.49
CA ASP A 27 11.14 10.26 4.68
C ASP A 27 10.52 8.87 4.58
N ARG A 28 9.33 8.68 5.19
CA ARG A 28 8.53 7.46 5.08
C ARG A 28 8.21 7.15 3.62
N PHE A 29 7.64 8.11 2.89
CA PHE A 29 7.32 7.91 1.47
C PHE A 29 8.56 7.58 0.64
N ALA A 30 9.68 8.28 0.88
CA ALA A 30 10.93 8.00 0.17
C ALA A 30 11.47 6.59 0.46
N ALA A 31 11.34 6.08 1.70
CA ALA A 31 11.72 4.72 2.05
C ALA A 31 10.84 3.68 1.35
N LEU A 32 9.52 3.87 1.36
CA LEU A 32 8.56 3.00 0.66
C LEU A 32 8.80 2.98 -0.87
N ILE A 33 9.05 4.15 -1.46
CA ILE A 33 9.39 4.29 -2.88
C ILE A 33 10.67 3.52 -3.19
N ARG A 34 11.73 3.66 -2.37
CA ARG A 34 12.99 2.92 -2.57
C ARG A 34 12.75 1.41 -2.49
N ALA A 35 12.07 0.94 -1.46
CA ALA A 35 11.76 -0.49 -1.30
C ALA A 35 11.02 -1.05 -2.52
N CYS A 36 9.97 -0.38 -3.01
CA CYS A 36 9.24 -0.81 -4.21
C CYS A 36 9.99 -0.59 -5.54
N SER A 37 10.92 0.37 -5.59
CA SER A 37 11.81 0.55 -6.76
C SER A 37 12.79 -0.62 -6.88
N ASP A 38 13.21 -1.16 -5.75
CA ASP A 38 14.10 -2.32 -5.67
C ASP A 38 13.35 -3.63 -5.88
N ASP A 39 12.22 -3.82 -5.20
CA ASP A 39 11.34 -4.99 -5.31
C ASP A 39 9.91 -4.65 -4.82
N ILE A 40 8.94 -4.73 -5.73
CA ILE A 40 7.57 -4.26 -5.47
C ILE A 40 6.92 -5.07 -4.34
N SER A 41 7.07 -6.40 -4.39
CA SER A 41 6.51 -7.30 -3.40
C SER A 41 7.11 -7.10 -1.99
N THR A 42 8.43 -6.88 -1.90
CA THR A 42 9.11 -6.52 -0.64
C THR A 42 8.56 -5.21 -0.08
N GLY A 43 8.47 -4.17 -0.92
CA GLY A 43 7.99 -2.87 -0.47
C GLY A 43 6.53 -2.90 0.00
N ARG A 44 5.66 -3.70 -0.61
CA ARG A 44 4.28 -3.94 -0.13
C ARG A 44 4.26 -4.53 1.29
N LEU A 45 5.13 -5.49 1.58
CA LEU A 45 5.20 -6.10 2.91
C LEU A 45 5.74 -5.14 3.96
N VAL A 46 6.77 -4.36 3.61
CA VAL A 46 7.31 -3.28 4.45
C VAL A 46 6.24 -2.23 4.75
N GLU A 47 5.48 -1.82 3.73
CA GLU A 47 4.38 -0.87 3.87
C GLU A 47 3.30 -1.39 4.81
N ALA A 48 2.87 -2.65 4.67
CA ALA A 48 1.86 -3.25 5.53
C ALA A 48 2.29 -3.27 7.01
N HIS A 49 3.54 -3.66 7.30
CA HIS A 49 4.06 -3.64 8.66
C HIS A 49 4.14 -2.21 9.22
N ALA A 50 4.65 -1.28 8.43
CA ALA A 50 4.78 0.11 8.84
C ALA A 50 3.42 0.79 9.03
N ASP A 51 2.37 0.37 8.33
CA ASP A 51 1.00 0.84 8.55
C ASP A 51 0.40 0.23 9.82
N ALA A 52 0.67 -1.05 10.10
CA ALA A 52 0.26 -1.67 11.37
C ALA A 52 0.85 -0.93 12.59
N ASP A 53 2.13 -0.58 12.56
CA ASP A 53 2.75 0.23 13.62
C ASP A 53 2.06 1.59 13.79
N ALA A 54 1.76 2.28 12.69
CA ALA A 54 1.07 3.58 12.73
C ALA A 54 -0.36 3.46 13.26
N ILE A 55 -1.10 2.41 12.90
CA ILE A 55 -2.45 2.16 13.41
C ILE A 55 -2.42 1.90 14.92
N LEU A 56 -1.54 1.02 15.39
CA LEU A 56 -1.40 0.68 16.81
C LEU A 56 -0.99 1.91 17.64
N ALA A 57 -0.14 2.77 17.08
CA ALA A 57 0.24 4.04 17.69
C ALA A 57 -0.94 4.98 17.89
N GLU A 58 -1.69 5.22 16.82
CA GLU A 58 -2.75 6.22 16.78
C GLU A 58 -3.94 5.80 17.64
N ILE A 59 -4.27 4.51 17.65
CA ILE A 59 -5.46 4.00 18.35
C ILE A 59 -5.15 3.57 19.79
N CYS A 60 -4.01 2.93 20.02
CA CYS A 60 -3.69 2.30 21.32
C CYS A 60 -2.55 3.00 22.06
N GLY A 61 -1.86 3.97 21.46
CA GLY A 61 -0.62 4.54 22.01
C GLY A 61 0.56 3.57 21.99
N GLY A 62 0.44 2.44 21.28
CA GLY A 62 1.41 1.36 21.21
C GLY A 62 2.21 1.36 19.90
N GLY A 63 2.66 0.17 19.50
CA GLY A 63 3.41 -0.05 18.26
C GLY A 63 3.74 -1.53 18.09
N THR A 64 4.38 -1.87 16.99
CA THR A 64 4.94 -3.22 16.81
C THR A 64 6.16 -3.43 17.70
N ALA A 65 6.43 -4.68 18.09
CA ALA A 65 7.59 -5.03 18.89
C ALA A 65 8.73 -5.63 18.04
N PRO A 66 10.00 -5.55 18.50
CA PRO A 66 11.12 -6.16 17.80
C PRO A 66 10.91 -7.66 17.52
N GLY A 67 11.21 -8.07 16.29
CA GLY A 67 11.05 -9.46 15.85
C GLY A 67 9.65 -9.80 15.31
N GLU A 68 8.65 -8.95 15.55
CA GLU A 68 7.31 -9.11 14.97
C GLU A 68 7.27 -8.68 13.51
N PHE A 69 6.41 -9.32 12.73
CA PHE A 69 6.16 -8.97 11.35
C PHE A 69 4.65 -8.97 11.11
N TRP A 70 4.12 -7.83 10.65
CA TRP A 70 2.70 -7.51 10.74
C TRP A 70 2.09 -7.35 9.36
N GLY A 71 0.90 -7.92 9.18
CA GLY A 71 0.00 -7.60 8.08
C GLY A 71 -1.13 -6.67 8.51
N VAL A 72 -1.74 -5.98 7.54
CA VAL A 72 -3.02 -5.27 7.72
C VAL A 72 -4.01 -5.81 6.70
N TRP A 73 -5.06 -6.48 7.18
CA TRP A 73 -6.04 -7.21 6.38
C TRP A 73 -7.43 -6.61 6.60
N ALA A 74 -7.74 -5.58 5.81
CA ALA A 74 -9.01 -4.86 5.87
C ALA A 74 -9.95 -5.15 4.68
N ALA A 75 -9.52 -5.96 3.71
CA ALA A 75 -10.33 -6.26 2.53
C ALA A 75 -11.55 -7.12 2.87
N GLU A 76 -12.68 -6.82 2.23
CA GLU A 76 -13.95 -7.52 2.40
C GLU A 76 -14.55 -7.90 1.03
N PRO A 77 -13.98 -8.93 0.37
CA PRO A 77 -14.61 -9.54 -0.80
C PRO A 77 -16.01 -10.07 -0.52
N ARG A 78 -16.79 -10.26 -1.57
CA ARG A 78 -18.11 -10.88 -1.46
C ARG A 78 -17.94 -12.39 -1.24
N GLY A 79 -18.53 -12.90 -0.16
CA GLY A 79 -18.69 -14.34 0.08
C GLY A 79 -17.82 -14.91 1.19
N THR A 80 -16.80 -14.18 1.65
CA THR A 80 -16.01 -14.49 2.85
C THR A 80 -16.15 -13.37 3.86
N ARG A 81 -16.05 -13.70 5.15
CA ARG A 81 -16.01 -12.71 6.24
C ARG A 81 -15.38 -13.32 7.47
N VAL A 82 -14.93 -12.47 8.38
CA VAL A 82 -14.52 -12.85 9.73
C VAL A 82 -15.52 -12.23 10.71
N ASP A 83 -16.08 -13.06 11.58
CA ASP A 83 -16.93 -12.65 12.69
C ASP A 83 -16.10 -12.65 13.98
N ALA A 84 -16.32 -11.66 14.84
CA ALA A 84 -15.72 -11.53 16.15
C ALA A 84 -16.79 -11.63 17.23
N ARG A 85 -16.59 -12.51 18.21
CA ARG A 85 -17.53 -12.71 19.32
C ARG A 85 -16.82 -12.67 20.67
N PRO A 86 -17.52 -12.30 21.76
CA PRO A 86 -16.98 -12.47 23.11
C PRO A 86 -16.69 -13.94 23.39
N GLY A 87 -15.44 -14.22 23.77
CA GLY A 87 -14.94 -15.52 24.21
C GLY A 87 -14.58 -15.52 25.69
N ALA A 88 -13.95 -16.61 26.17
CA ALA A 88 -13.66 -16.77 27.60
C ALA A 88 -12.61 -15.79 28.15
N GLN A 89 -11.72 -15.28 27.29
CA GLN A 89 -10.59 -14.41 27.66
C GLN A 89 -10.57 -13.08 26.88
N GLY A 90 -11.66 -12.71 26.22
CA GLY A 90 -11.70 -11.51 25.38
C GLY A 90 -12.52 -11.75 24.12
N TRP A 91 -11.94 -11.48 22.96
CA TRP A 91 -12.58 -11.72 21.67
C TRP A 91 -12.02 -12.97 21.00
N GLU A 92 -12.88 -13.64 20.24
CA GLU A 92 -12.52 -14.78 19.39
C GLU A 92 -12.97 -14.49 17.95
N LEU A 93 -12.07 -14.75 17.00
CA LEU A 93 -12.31 -14.60 15.57
C LEU A 93 -12.63 -15.96 14.94
N SER A 94 -13.69 -15.97 14.12
CA SER A 94 -14.06 -17.12 13.29
C SER A 94 -14.42 -16.68 11.88
N GLY A 95 -13.92 -17.39 10.87
CA GLY A 95 -14.26 -17.15 9.48
C GLY A 95 -13.03 -17.09 8.58
N VAL A 96 -13.19 -16.45 7.43
CA VAL A 96 -12.20 -16.46 6.36
C VAL A 96 -11.88 -15.04 5.92
N LYS A 97 -10.60 -14.73 5.82
CA LYS A 97 -10.07 -13.48 5.29
C LYS A 97 -9.26 -13.76 4.03
N GLU A 98 -9.62 -13.13 2.92
CA GLU A 98 -8.93 -13.28 1.65
C GLU A 98 -7.94 -12.14 1.41
N TRP A 99 -7.02 -12.36 0.47
CA TRP A 99 -6.01 -11.38 0.04
C TRP A 99 -5.10 -10.89 1.18
N CYS A 100 -4.76 -11.80 2.08
CA CYS A 100 -3.86 -11.58 3.20
C CYS A 100 -2.42 -11.61 2.71
N SER A 101 -1.81 -10.45 2.43
CA SER A 101 -0.37 -10.38 2.15
C SER A 101 0.42 -10.82 3.39
N GLY A 102 1.43 -11.67 3.19
CA GLY A 102 2.20 -12.30 4.26
C GLY A 102 1.41 -13.39 5.00
N ALA A 103 0.49 -14.09 4.33
CA ALA A 103 -0.42 -15.06 4.96
C ALA A 103 0.30 -16.15 5.78
N THR A 104 1.48 -16.59 5.34
CA THR A 104 2.28 -17.63 6.03
C THR A 104 3.53 -17.07 6.71
N SER A 105 3.90 -15.83 6.40
CA SER A 105 5.17 -15.21 6.83
C SER A 105 5.01 -14.16 7.93
N CYS A 106 3.86 -13.50 8.05
CA CYS A 106 3.56 -12.60 9.15
C CYS A 106 3.44 -13.37 10.47
N THR A 107 3.93 -12.77 11.56
CA THR A 107 3.72 -13.29 12.91
C THR A 107 2.42 -12.76 13.51
N HIS A 108 2.01 -11.56 13.08
CA HIS A 108 0.82 -10.88 13.58
C HIS A 108 0.04 -10.25 12.43
N ALA A 109 -1.24 -9.98 12.65
CA ALA A 109 -2.04 -9.18 11.72
C ALA A 109 -3.05 -8.30 12.44
N LEU A 110 -3.32 -7.15 11.84
CA LEU A 110 -4.53 -6.37 12.08
C LEU A 110 -5.62 -6.85 11.12
N VAL A 111 -6.77 -7.27 11.64
CA VAL A 111 -7.85 -7.91 10.88
C VAL A 111 -9.16 -7.18 11.16
N THR A 112 -9.86 -6.73 10.11
CA THR A 112 -11.25 -6.26 10.27
C THR A 112 -12.19 -7.45 10.40
N ALA A 113 -13.04 -7.41 11.42
CA ALA A 113 -14.04 -8.43 11.71
C ALA A 113 -15.36 -7.83 12.20
N HIS A 114 -16.47 -8.50 11.87
CA HIS A 114 -17.81 -8.06 12.23
C HIS A 114 -18.15 -8.43 13.67
N THR A 115 -18.59 -7.44 14.44
CA THR A 115 -19.21 -7.63 15.77
C THR A 115 -20.69 -7.26 15.71
N GLU A 116 -21.44 -7.53 16.77
CA GLU A 116 -22.83 -7.03 16.91
C GLU A 116 -22.92 -5.49 16.88
N ALA A 117 -21.87 -4.79 17.32
CA ALA A 117 -21.80 -3.33 17.35
C ALA A 117 -21.30 -2.70 16.04
N GLY A 118 -20.90 -3.52 15.06
CA GLY A 118 -20.34 -3.07 13.79
C GLY A 118 -18.95 -3.65 13.51
N ASN A 119 -18.36 -3.22 12.40
CA ASN A 119 -17.02 -3.68 12.00
C ASN A 119 -15.96 -3.06 12.92
N ARG A 120 -15.02 -3.89 13.39
CA ARG A 120 -13.96 -3.49 14.32
C ARG A 120 -12.62 -4.10 13.90
N LEU A 121 -11.53 -3.45 14.28
CA LEU A 121 -10.18 -3.93 14.04
C LEU A 121 -9.69 -4.79 15.21
N PHE A 122 -8.99 -5.88 14.90
CA PHE A 122 -8.43 -6.79 15.89
C PHE A 122 -6.96 -7.09 15.60
N ALA A 123 -6.13 -7.16 16.63
CA ALA A 123 -4.78 -7.69 16.55
C ALA A 123 -4.80 -9.19 16.85
N VAL A 124 -4.12 -9.97 16.01
CA VAL A 124 -4.08 -11.43 16.09
C VAL A 124 -2.65 -11.92 16.01
N ASP A 125 -2.26 -12.79 16.93
CA ASP A 125 -1.07 -13.64 16.85
C ASP A 125 -1.36 -14.82 15.91
N LEU A 126 -0.69 -14.83 14.75
CA LEU A 126 -0.91 -15.81 13.69
C LEU A 126 -0.28 -17.18 14.00
N GLY A 127 0.53 -17.28 15.07
CA GLY A 127 1.04 -18.55 15.57
C GLY A 127 0.04 -19.32 16.45
N ARG A 128 -1.13 -18.75 16.74
CA ARG A 128 -2.15 -19.37 17.59
C ARG A 128 -2.80 -20.59 16.91
N PRO A 129 -3.14 -21.64 17.68
CA PRO A 129 -4.00 -22.71 17.19
C PRO A 129 -5.31 -22.14 16.63
N GLY A 130 -5.81 -22.72 15.54
CA GLY A 130 -7.02 -22.25 14.85
C GLY A 130 -6.76 -21.27 13.72
N VAL A 131 -5.53 -20.75 13.57
CA VAL A 131 -5.10 -20.01 12.38
C VAL A 131 -4.57 -20.99 11.33
N SER A 132 -5.07 -20.90 10.11
CA SER A 132 -4.52 -21.63 8.96
C SER A 132 -4.50 -20.75 7.71
N ALA A 133 -3.45 -20.85 6.92
CA ALA A 133 -3.24 -20.05 5.73
C ALA A 133 -3.07 -20.95 4.50
N ASP A 134 -3.68 -20.54 3.40
CA ASP A 134 -3.57 -21.18 2.08
C ASP A 134 -3.28 -20.13 1.01
N SER A 135 -2.09 -20.21 0.41
CA SER A 135 -1.66 -19.37 -0.71
C SER A 135 -1.77 -20.07 -2.07
N SER A 136 -2.23 -21.32 -2.12
CA SER A 136 -2.35 -22.10 -3.36
C SER A 136 -3.38 -21.55 -4.34
N GLY A 137 -4.36 -20.79 -3.84
CA GLY A 137 -5.39 -20.13 -4.66
C GLY A 137 -4.91 -18.94 -5.48
N TRP A 138 -3.67 -18.45 -5.29
CA TRP A 138 -3.17 -17.28 -6.01
C TRP A 138 -2.75 -17.61 -7.45
N ALA A 139 -3.66 -17.35 -8.39
CA ALA A 139 -3.44 -17.67 -9.82
C ALA A 139 -2.50 -16.67 -10.53
N ASN A 140 -2.50 -15.40 -10.15
CA ASN A 140 -1.75 -14.36 -10.87
C ASN A 140 -0.22 -14.53 -10.65
N THR A 141 0.59 -14.21 -11.66
CA THR A 141 2.05 -14.18 -11.52
C THR A 141 2.52 -12.92 -10.79
N GLY A 142 1.79 -11.81 -10.95
CA GLY A 142 2.01 -10.56 -10.23
C GLY A 142 1.68 -10.69 -8.75
N MET A 143 2.48 -10.02 -7.92
CA MET A 143 2.42 -9.98 -6.46
C MET A 143 2.52 -11.34 -5.78
N ARG A 144 2.89 -12.40 -6.51
CA ARG A 144 3.02 -13.77 -5.98
C ARG A 144 3.96 -13.83 -4.78
N ASP A 145 5.04 -13.07 -4.83
CA ASP A 145 6.09 -13.07 -3.82
C ASP A 145 5.73 -12.31 -2.54
N THR A 146 4.56 -11.65 -2.51
CA THR A 146 4.00 -11.10 -1.27
C THR A 146 3.42 -12.15 -0.34
N ASP A 147 3.48 -13.44 -0.70
CA ASP A 147 2.88 -14.52 0.11
C ASP A 147 1.40 -14.20 0.40
N THR A 148 0.69 -13.71 -0.63
CA THR A 148 -0.72 -13.38 -0.50
C THR A 148 -1.56 -14.64 -0.56
N GLY A 149 -2.42 -14.83 0.44
CA GLY A 149 -3.28 -16.00 0.53
C GLY A 149 -4.60 -15.74 1.25
N THR A 150 -5.31 -16.83 1.52
CA THR A 150 -6.52 -16.87 2.32
C THR A 150 -6.17 -17.39 3.72
N VAL A 151 -6.62 -16.69 4.76
CA VAL A 151 -6.41 -17.06 6.16
C VAL A 151 -7.75 -17.40 6.79
N THR A 152 -7.85 -18.59 7.38
CA THR A 152 -9.01 -19.07 8.13
C THR A 152 -8.72 -18.99 9.62
N PHE A 153 -9.69 -18.48 10.36
CA PHE A 153 -9.71 -18.41 11.81
C PHE A 153 -10.79 -19.33 12.35
N ASP A 154 -10.43 -20.20 13.29
CA ASP A 154 -11.35 -21.04 14.05
C ASP A 154 -11.22 -20.74 15.55
N ALA A 155 -12.10 -19.88 16.05
CA ALA A 155 -12.17 -19.46 17.46
C ALA A 155 -10.82 -18.95 17.99
N VAL A 156 -10.15 -18.11 17.19
CA VAL A 156 -8.80 -17.61 17.49
C VAL A 156 -8.89 -16.41 18.43
N PRO A 157 -8.22 -16.43 19.60
CA PRO A 157 -8.17 -15.28 20.49
C PRO A 157 -7.57 -14.06 19.79
N ALA A 158 -8.18 -12.90 20.00
CA ALA A 158 -7.73 -11.64 19.42
C ALA A 158 -7.94 -10.45 20.37
N ASP A 159 -7.08 -9.45 20.21
CA ASP A 159 -7.16 -8.21 20.98
C ASP A 159 -7.89 -7.15 20.16
N ALA A 160 -8.88 -6.49 20.78
CA ALA A 160 -9.64 -5.46 20.12
C ALA A 160 -8.83 -4.15 20.03
N ILE A 161 -8.76 -3.56 18.83
CA ILE A 161 -7.98 -2.34 18.55
C ILE A 161 -8.94 -1.18 18.31
N GLY A 162 -9.07 -0.31 19.32
CA GLY A 162 -10.04 0.81 19.31
C GLY A 162 -11.48 0.33 19.31
N GLU A 163 -12.44 1.24 19.24
CA GLU A 163 -13.86 0.97 19.09
C GLU A 163 -14.28 0.82 17.60
N PRO A 164 -15.49 0.31 17.30
CA PRO A 164 -16.00 0.29 15.93
C PRO A 164 -15.96 1.68 15.30
N GLY A 165 -15.37 1.78 14.11
CA GLY A 165 -15.18 3.05 13.39
C GLY A 165 -13.78 3.67 13.53
N ASP A 166 -13.12 3.50 14.69
CA ASP A 166 -11.83 4.16 14.99
C ASP A 166 -10.77 3.93 13.91
N TYR A 167 -10.70 2.73 13.33
CA TYR A 167 -9.75 2.42 12.26
C TYR A 167 -9.97 3.25 10.98
N LEU A 168 -11.23 3.49 10.59
CA LEU A 168 -11.58 4.19 9.35
C LEU A 168 -11.67 5.71 9.54
N ASP A 169 -12.07 6.14 10.73
CA ASP A 169 -12.29 7.55 11.06
C ASP A 169 -10.98 8.30 11.42
N ARG A 170 -9.91 7.56 11.74
CA ARG A 170 -8.60 8.12 12.06
C ARG A 170 -8.01 8.90 10.86
N PRO A 171 -7.38 10.08 11.07
CA PRO A 171 -6.66 10.79 10.02
C PRO A 171 -5.62 9.93 9.30
N GLY A 172 -4.90 9.09 10.05
CA GLY A 172 -3.85 8.25 9.50
C GLY A 172 -4.33 7.19 8.50
N PHE A 173 -5.63 6.88 8.43
CA PHE A 173 -6.18 5.97 7.41
C PHE A 173 -5.91 6.52 6.00
N TRP A 174 -6.10 7.83 5.85
CA TRP A 174 -5.86 8.53 4.60
C TRP A 174 -4.36 8.72 4.33
N HIS A 175 -3.55 8.90 5.37
CA HIS A 175 -2.10 8.97 5.23
C HIS A 175 -1.50 7.63 4.80
N GLY A 176 -1.96 6.52 5.38
CA GLY A 176 -1.60 5.16 4.99
C GLY A 176 -1.97 4.88 3.53
N GLY A 177 -3.17 5.31 3.11
CA GLY A 177 -3.60 5.25 1.71
C GLY A 177 -2.66 5.98 0.73
N ILE A 178 -2.05 7.09 1.14
CA ILE A 178 -1.01 7.80 0.35
C ILE A 178 0.32 7.05 0.40
N GLY A 179 0.67 6.43 1.53
CA GLY A 179 1.81 5.51 1.65
C GLY A 179 1.77 4.37 0.64
N VAL A 180 0.60 3.74 0.46
CA VAL A 180 0.38 2.74 -0.59
C VAL A 180 0.61 3.33 -1.99
N ALA A 181 0.19 4.58 -2.24
CA ALA A 181 0.49 5.24 -3.51
C ALA A 181 2.00 5.49 -3.69
N ALA A 182 2.74 5.82 -2.63
CA ALA A 182 4.19 5.91 -2.69
C ALA A 182 4.84 4.57 -3.12
N CYS A 183 4.31 3.44 -2.66
CA CYS A 183 4.72 2.11 -3.12
C CYS A 183 4.45 1.90 -4.63
N TRP A 184 3.26 2.27 -5.11
CA TRP A 184 2.93 2.21 -6.56
C TRP A 184 3.88 3.07 -7.39
N PHE A 185 4.21 4.26 -6.90
CA PHE A 185 5.19 5.15 -7.55
C PHE A 185 6.58 4.50 -7.61
N GLY A 186 7.02 3.85 -6.53
CA GLY A 186 8.24 3.05 -6.53
C GLY A 186 8.22 1.93 -7.58
N GLY A 187 7.11 1.21 -7.69
CA GLY A 187 6.94 0.20 -8.73
C GLY A 187 6.98 0.78 -10.15
N ALA A 188 6.38 1.96 -10.38
CA ALA A 188 6.49 2.65 -11.66
C ALA A 188 7.95 3.01 -12.01
N ARG A 189 8.76 3.43 -11.01
CA ARG A 189 10.20 3.66 -11.21
C ARG A 189 10.94 2.37 -11.58
N LYS A 190 10.61 1.24 -10.94
CA LYS A 190 11.18 -0.08 -11.29
C LYS A 190 10.86 -0.46 -12.74
N VAL A 191 9.60 -0.30 -13.15
CA VAL A 191 9.16 -0.56 -14.53
C VAL A 191 9.84 0.37 -15.54
N ALA A 192 10.07 1.64 -15.19
CA ALA A 192 10.74 2.59 -16.07
C ALA A 192 12.24 2.33 -16.26
N ALA A 193 12.90 1.60 -15.35
CA ALA A 193 14.36 1.49 -15.33
C ALA A 193 15.00 1.01 -16.66
N PRO A 194 14.47 -0.01 -17.37
CA PRO A 194 15.02 -0.41 -18.67
C PRO A 194 14.94 0.69 -19.73
N LEU A 195 13.87 1.49 -19.73
CA LEU A 195 13.69 2.61 -20.66
C LEU A 195 14.76 3.68 -20.44
N TYR A 196 15.06 4.04 -19.19
CA TYR A 196 16.13 4.98 -18.89
C TYR A 196 17.51 4.44 -19.30
N ARG A 197 17.77 3.15 -19.07
CA ARG A 197 19.02 2.51 -19.53
C ARG A 197 19.15 2.57 -21.06
N ALA A 198 18.10 2.24 -21.80
CA ALA A 198 18.10 2.32 -23.26
C ALA A 198 18.24 3.76 -23.76
N GLY A 199 17.50 4.70 -23.16
CA GLY A 199 17.53 6.13 -23.46
C GLY A 199 18.90 6.77 -23.31
N SER A 200 19.67 6.34 -22.30
CA SER A 200 21.03 6.87 -22.05
C SER A 200 22.07 6.48 -23.10
N ARG A 201 21.74 5.53 -23.99
CA ARG A 201 22.68 4.94 -24.97
C ARG A 201 22.24 5.13 -26.42
N THR A 202 21.20 5.91 -26.66
CA THR A 202 20.56 6.03 -27.97
C THR A 202 20.53 7.47 -28.46
N ASP A 203 20.60 7.63 -29.78
CA ASP A 203 20.30 8.88 -30.50
C ASP A 203 18.92 8.85 -31.18
N ASP A 204 18.16 7.76 -31.02
CA ASP A 204 16.81 7.64 -31.59
C ASP A 204 15.85 8.67 -30.95
N PRO A 205 15.31 9.63 -31.75
CA PRO A 205 14.42 10.66 -31.24
C PRO A 205 13.10 10.10 -30.68
N LEU A 206 12.60 8.98 -31.20
CA LEU A 206 11.35 8.38 -30.71
C LEU A 206 11.55 7.74 -29.34
N LEU A 207 12.66 7.01 -29.16
CA LEU A 207 13.01 6.45 -27.86
C LEU A 207 13.25 7.55 -26.82
N ARG A 208 13.95 8.64 -27.19
CA ARG A 208 14.12 9.82 -26.33
C ARG A 208 12.80 10.48 -25.96
N MET A 209 11.84 10.56 -26.89
CA MET A 209 10.50 11.07 -26.60
C MET A 209 9.80 10.22 -25.53
N HIS A 210 9.94 8.89 -25.57
CA HIS A 210 9.36 8.02 -24.55
C HIS A 210 10.00 8.22 -23.18
N VAL A 211 11.32 8.36 -23.13
CA VAL A 211 12.05 8.70 -21.90
C VAL A 211 11.55 10.02 -21.32
N GLY A 212 11.48 11.09 -22.14
CA GLY A 212 11.01 12.41 -21.68
C GLY A 212 9.56 12.40 -21.20
N ALA A 213 8.68 11.63 -21.84
CA ALA A 213 7.30 11.50 -21.39
C ALA A 213 7.19 10.76 -20.05
N VAL A 214 7.98 9.69 -19.85
CA VAL A 214 8.03 8.97 -18.57
C VAL A 214 8.69 9.81 -17.48
N ASP A 215 9.72 10.57 -17.79
CA ASP A 215 10.37 11.52 -16.88
C ASP A 215 9.37 12.57 -16.35
N ALA A 216 8.64 13.23 -17.26
CA ALA A 216 7.62 14.21 -16.86
C ALA A 216 6.52 13.60 -15.97
N LEU A 217 6.09 12.37 -16.26
CA LEU A 217 5.11 11.65 -15.44
C LEU A 217 5.67 11.35 -14.03
N LEU A 218 6.89 10.82 -13.95
CA LEU A 218 7.52 10.50 -12.67
C LEU A 218 7.82 11.77 -11.86
N ALA A 219 8.30 12.83 -12.49
CA ALA A 219 8.51 14.13 -11.84
C ALA A 219 7.21 14.69 -11.26
N SER A 220 6.10 14.58 -11.99
CA SER A 220 4.77 14.98 -11.51
C SER A 220 4.30 14.14 -10.32
N GLY A 221 4.47 12.82 -10.36
CA GLY A 221 4.13 11.93 -9.24
C GLY A 221 4.94 12.24 -7.98
N TRP A 222 6.24 12.50 -8.13
CA TRP A 222 7.10 12.90 -7.02
C TRP A 222 6.70 14.25 -6.43
N ALA A 223 6.32 15.23 -7.24
CA ALA A 223 5.83 16.52 -6.77
C ALA A 223 4.52 16.38 -5.95
N HIS A 224 3.60 15.51 -6.38
CA HIS A 224 2.38 15.21 -5.63
C HIS A 224 2.69 14.59 -4.26
N LEU A 225 3.58 13.59 -4.21
CA LEU A 225 3.94 12.92 -2.95
C LEU A 225 4.68 13.86 -1.98
N GLN A 226 5.58 14.71 -2.47
CA GLN A 226 6.25 15.73 -1.65
C GLN A 226 5.27 16.76 -1.08
N THR A 227 4.26 17.14 -1.86
CA THR A 227 3.22 18.08 -1.41
C THR A 227 2.32 17.42 -0.38
N ALA A 228 1.87 16.19 -0.64
CA ALA A 228 1.06 15.44 0.31
C ALA A 228 1.76 15.23 1.65
N ALA A 229 3.05 14.86 1.64
CA ALA A 229 3.83 14.73 2.87
C ALA A 229 3.88 16.03 3.67
N ARG A 230 4.12 17.17 3.01
CA ARG A 230 4.14 18.49 3.67
C ARG A 230 2.79 18.88 4.24
N GLU A 231 1.69 18.61 3.52
CA GLU A 231 0.33 18.90 4.01
C GLU A 231 -0.03 18.02 5.20
N ILE A 232 0.29 16.72 5.14
CA ILE A 232 0.11 15.78 6.27
C ILE A 232 0.89 16.25 7.50
N ASP A 233 2.16 16.61 7.35
CA ASP A 233 2.98 17.04 8.48
C ASP A 233 2.57 18.41 9.03
N ALA A 234 1.94 19.28 8.21
CA ALA A 234 1.48 20.60 8.64
C ALA A 234 0.14 20.57 9.38
N ASP A 235 -0.75 19.63 9.04
CA ASP A 235 -2.04 19.41 9.72
C ASP A 235 -2.34 17.90 9.84
N PRO A 236 -1.67 17.18 10.75
CA PRO A 236 -1.80 15.72 10.87
C PRO A 236 -3.21 15.25 11.21
N THR A 237 -3.98 16.07 11.92
CA THR A 237 -5.36 15.77 12.32
C THR A 237 -6.40 16.27 11.31
N GLY A 238 -5.97 16.99 10.28
CA GLY A 238 -6.82 17.61 9.28
C GLY A 238 -7.43 16.62 8.28
N PRO A 239 -8.49 17.04 7.57
CA PRO A 239 -9.16 16.20 6.58
C PRO A 239 -8.24 15.90 5.38
N SER A 240 -7.71 14.68 5.35
CA SER A 240 -6.80 14.21 4.29
C SER A 240 -7.50 13.39 3.19
N THR A 241 -8.82 13.17 3.28
CA THR A 241 -9.64 12.39 2.33
C THR A 241 -9.46 12.84 0.88
N ARG A 242 -9.72 14.12 0.60
CA ARG A 242 -9.62 14.68 -0.76
C ARG A 242 -8.19 14.58 -1.30
N LEU A 243 -7.20 14.88 -0.46
CA LEU A 243 -5.78 14.77 -0.81
C LEU A 243 -5.42 13.33 -1.16
N ALA A 244 -5.80 12.37 -0.32
CA ALA A 244 -5.52 10.96 -0.51
C ALA A 244 -6.10 10.41 -1.82
N PHE A 245 -7.38 10.70 -2.10
CA PHE A 245 -7.98 10.28 -3.37
C PHE A 245 -7.28 10.90 -4.58
N ALA A 246 -6.96 12.21 -4.53
CA ALA A 246 -6.29 12.88 -5.63
C ALA A 246 -4.88 12.32 -5.90
N VAL A 247 -4.10 12.06 -4.84
CA VAL A 247 -2.75 11.51 -4.95
C VAL A 247 -2.79 10.06 -5.44
N ARG A 248 -3.64 9.22 -4.84
CA ARG A 248 -3.79 7.80 -5.22
C ARG A 248 -4.20 7.66 -6.68
N TRP A 249 -5.20 8.43 -7.12
CA TRP A 249 -5.62 8.46 -8.52
C TRP A 249 -4.48 8.90 -9.44
N SER A 250 -3.82 10.02 -9.13
CA SER A 250 -2.75 10.55 -9.98
C SER A 250 -1.60 9.56 -10.14
N VAL A 251 -1.18 8.92 -9.04
CA VAL A 251 -0.10 7.92 -9.08
C VAL A 251 -0.52 6.65 -9.80
N GLU A 252 -1.76 6.18 -9.64
CA GLU A 252 -2.30 5.06 -10.41
C GLU A 252 -2.26 5.34 -11.93
N GLN A 253 -2.68 6.53 -12.35
CA GLN A 253 -2.64 6.93 -13.76
C GLN A 253 -1.21 7.03 -14.28
N ILE A 254 -0.29 7.57 -13.48
CA ILE A 254 1.14 7.62 -13.80
C ILE A 254 1.69 6.20 -13.99
N ALA A 255 1.45 5.29 -13.04
CA ALA A 255 1.93 3.92 -13.11
C ALA A 255 1.42 3.20 -14.37
N THR A 256 0.13 3.32 -14.67
CA THR A 256 -0.50 2.79 -15.89
C THR A 256 0.17 3.33 -17.15
N ALA A 257 0.38 4.65 -17.23
CA ALA A 257 1.00 5.29 -18.38
C ALA A 257 2.49 4.90 -18.53
N VAL A 258 3.21 4.70 -17.44
CA VAL A 258 4.60 4.22 -17.46
C VAL A 258 4.67 2.79 -18.02
N ILE A 259 3.79 1.89 -17.58
CA ILE A 259 3.72 0.51 -18.12
C ILE A 259 3.51 0.54 -19.65
N ASP A 260 2.49 1.29 -20.11
CA ASP A 260 2.18 1.38 -21.55
C ASP A 260 3.35 2.00 -22.35
N ARG A 261 3.93 3.10 -21.86
CA ARG A 261 5.02 3.79 -22.57
C ARG A 261 6.29 2.97 -22.65
N VAL A 262 6.66 2.26 -21.59
CA VAL A 262 7.84 1.37 -21.60
C VAL A 262 7.62 0.22 -22.59
N GLY A 263 6.44 -0.39 -22.60
CA GLY A 263 6.09 -1.46 -23.54
C GLY A 263 6.12 -1.00 -25.00
N ARG A 264 5.58 0.18 -25.30
CA ARG A 264 5.66 0.77 -26.66
C ARG A 264 7.09 1.08 -27.09
N ALA A 265 7.89 1.62 -26.19
CA ALA A 265 9.24 2.09 -26.49
C ALA A 265 10.24 0.95 -26.73
N LEU A 266 10.14 -0.13 -25.95
CA LEU A 266 11.11 -1.23 -25.96
C LEU A 266 10.58 -2.48 -26.66
N GLY A 267 9.29 -2.49 -27.00
CA GLY A 267 8.61 -3.66 -27.56
C GLY A 267 8.57 -4.84 -26.57
N PRO A 268 8.36 -6.06 -27.06
CA PRO A 268 8.22 -7.24 -26.21
C PRO A 268 9.54 -7.72 -25.60
N GLY A 269 10.70 -7.20 -26.04
CA GLY A 269 12.02 -7.70 -25.67
C GLY A 269 12.23 -7.83 -24.16
N PRO A 270 12.13 -6.73 -23.39
CA PRO A 270 12.26 -6.79 -21.93
C PRO A 270 11.23 -7.70 -21.26
N LEU A 271 9.97 -7.70 -21.73
CA LEU A 271 8.93 -8.57 -21.17
C LEU A 271 9.20 -10.07 -21.41
N ALA A 272 9.91 -10.42 -22.48
CA ALA A 272 10.21 -11.80 -22.85
C ALA A 272 11.56 -12.29 -22.32
N ALA A 273 12.54 -11.39 -22.11
CA ALA A 273 13.93 -11.76 -21.86
C ALA A 273 14.52 -11.21 -20.54
N ASP A 274 13.86 -10.26 -19.87
CA ASP A 274 14.27 -9.71 -18.57
C ASP A 274 13.26 -10.16 -17.49
N PRO A 275 13.55 -11.22 -16.71
CA PRO A 275 12.62 -11.73 -15.71
C PRO A 275 12.32 -10.70 -14.62
N ASP A 276 13.28 -9.85 -14.25
CA ASP A 276 13.07 -8.82 -13.23
C ASP A 276 12.10 -7.74 -13.74
N HIS A 277 12.21 -7.36 -15.01
CA HIS A 277 11.27 -6.40 -15.61
C HIS A 277 9.88 -7.01 -15.83
N ALA A 278 9.81 -8.23 -16.35
CA ALA A 278 8.54 -8.94 -16.54
C ALA A 278 7.78 -9.09 -15.21
N GLN A 279 8.49 -9.46 -14.14
CA GLN A 279 7.91 -9.54 -12.79
C GLN A 279 7.47 -8.16 -12.28
N ALA A 280 8.27 -7.10 -12.48
CA ALA A 280 7.91 -5.75 -12.06
C ALA A 280 6.62 -5.25 -12.73
N VAL A 281 6.44 -5.54 -14.03
CA VAL A 281 5.20 -5.20 -14.74
C VAL A 281 4.03 -6.02 -14.21
N ALA A 282 4.20 -7.34 -14.03
CA ALA A 282 3.15 -8.21 -13.49
C ALA A 282 2.70 -7.76 -12.08
N ASP A 283 3.66 -7.49 -11.19
CA ASP A 283 3.43 -7.00 -9.83
C ASP A 283 2.69 -5.66 -9.85
N LEU A 284 3.18 -4.68 -10.61
CA LEU A 284 2.60 -3.34 -10.61
C LEU A 284 1.18 -3.35 -11.16
N VAL A 285 0.89 -4.12 -12.22
CA VAL A 285 -0.45 -4.24 -12.81
C VAL A 285 -1.47 -4.72 -11.77
N VAL A 286 -1.10 -5.67 -10.91
CA VAL A 286 -1.98 -6.15 -9.83
C VAL A 286 -2.05 -5.13 -8.70
N TYR A 287 -0.91 -4.59 -8.27
CA TYR A 287 -0.85 -3.77 -7.07
C TYR A 287 -1.66 -2.47 -7.19
N ILE A 288 -1.64 -1.83 -8.36
CA ILE A 288 -2.43 -0.60 -8.59
C ILE A 288 -3.95 -0.85 -8.63
N ARG A 289 -4.42 -2.10 -8.61
CA ARG A 289 -5.86 -2.44 -8.48
C ARG A 289 -6.35 -2.45 -7.02
N GLN A 290 -5.48 -2.14 -6.05
CA GLN A 290 -5.93 -1.70 -4.72
C GLN A 290 -6.51 -0.28 -4.74
N SER A 291 -6.37 0.45 -5.85
CA SER A 291 -7.24 1.59 -6.18
C SER A 291 -8.61 1.06 -6.62
N HIS A 292 -9.71 1.65 -6.14
CA HIS A 292 -11.05 1.34 -6.67
C HIS A 292 -11.39 2.14 -7.94
N ALA A 293 -10.38 2.77 -8.55
CA ALA A 293 -10.44 3.47 -9.83
C ALA A 293 -11.64 4.44 -9.91
N ASP A 294 -12.59 4.19 -10.81
CA ASP A 294 -13.72 5.09 -11.07
C ASP A 294 -14.61 5.32 -9.83
N ARG A 295 -14.68 4.37 -8.90
CA ARG A 295 -15.42 4.56 -7.63
C ARG A 295 -14.75 5.58 -6.74
N ASP A 296 -13.42 5.53 -6.64
CA ASP A 296 -12.63 6.51 -5.89
C ASP A 296 -12.78 7.92 -6.50
N LEU A 297 -12.84 8.00 -7.84
CA LEU A 297 -13.12 9.27 -8.55
C LEU A 297 -14.52 9.83 -8.27
N ALA A 298 -15.55 8.98 -8.18
CA ALA A 298 -16.89 9.43 -7.84
C ALA A 298 -16.93 10.08 -6.43
N VAL A 299 -16.24 9.47 -5.46
CA VAL A 299 -16.07 10.04 -4.12
C VAL A 299 -15.31 11.37 -4.19
N LEU A 300 -14.17 11.41 -4.89
CA LEU A 300 -13.40 12.64 -5.06
C LEU A 300 -14.22 13.77 -5.69
N GLY A 301 -15.04 13.47 -6.69
CA GLY A 301 -15.97 14.41 -7.33
C GLY A 301 -16.92 15.05 -6.33
N GLY A 302 -17.48 14.25 -5.41
CA GLY A 302 -18.33 14.72 -4.31
C GLY A 302 -17.59 15.61 -3.30
N LEU A 303 -16.29 15.38 -3.10
CA LEU A 303 -15.44 16.17 -2.19
C LEU A 303 -14.93 17.48 -2.80
N THR A 304 -15.25 17.78 -4.07
CA THR A 304 -14.75 18.99 -4.73
C THR A 304 -15.34 20.27 -4.11
N GLY A 305 -16.61 20.24 -3.69
CA GLY A 305 -17.32 21.40 -3.12
C GLY A 305 -17.34 22.62 -4.06
N GLY A 306 -17.26 22.41 -5.38
CA GLY A 306 -17.11 23.50 -6.36
C GLY A 306 -15.75 24.18 -6.39
N ARG A 307 -14.79 23.75 -5.56
CA ARG A 307 -13.44 24.32 -5.49
C ARG A 307 -12.54 23.73 -6.58
N ILE A 308 -12.15 24.58 -7.53
CA ILE A 308 -11.10 24.31 -8.50
C ILE A 308 -9.74 24.29 -7.77
N PRO A 309 -8.88 23.27 -7.95
CA PRO A 309 -7.53 23.27 -7.39
C PRO A 309 -6.69 24.44 -7.91
N GLY A 310 -5.92 25.09 -7.04
CA GLY A 310 -5.06 26.23 -7.38
C GLY A 310 -5.51 27.53 -6.70
N PRO A 311 -4.87 28.67 -7.05
CA PRO A 311 -5.23 29.96 -6.47
C PRO A 311 -6.68 30.33 -6.86
N GLY A 312 -7.50 30.63 -5.85
CA GLY A 312 -8.82 31.21 -6.02
C GLY A 312 -8.79 32.74 -5.87
N PRO A 313 -9.92 33.43 -6.06
CA PRO A 313 -10.02 34.81 -5.61
C PRO A 313 -9.75 34.86 -4.10
N GLU A 314 -8.91 35.80 -3.66
CA GLU A 314 -8.74 36.15 -2.25
C GLU A 314 -10.13 36.33 -1.61
N PRO A 315 -10.38 35.83 -0.39
CA PRO A 315 -11.62 36.12 0.30
C PRO A 315 -11.76 37.64 0.43
N SER A 316 -12.83 38.18 -0.19
CA SER A 316 -13.24 39.58 -0.12
C SER A 316 -13.69 39.97 1.28
#